data_AF-A0A9W6DDM2-F1
#
_entry.id   AF-A0A9W6DDM2-F1
#
_cell.length_a   1.000
_cell.length_b   1.000
_cell.length_c   1.000
_cell.angle_alpha   90.00
_cell.angle_beta   90.00
_cell.angle_gamma   90.00
#
_symmetry.space_group_name_H-M   'P 1'
#
loop_
_entity.id
_entity.type
_entity.pdbx_description
1 polymer ?
#
loop_
_entity_poly.entity_id
_entity_poly.type
_entity_poly.pdbx_seq_one_letter_code
_entity_poly.pdbx_strand_id
1 'polypeptide(L)'
;MKSAKKLLLLIALGSSISLLGCTAQKSQATDSVSKPQVTAAANQELSVDKAASDMRDIVKNIKDEIANKEDDKVAESSTKLQDSWKTFEDKFEEDLKDKYLDLYVKIEDPLGIIEAAAKVKPLDTKVLNKSLDNLDTQLAKLQNDNATTIGLENMKSILKELSGEITNKEDAKIVKTSEGLEKNWSSFEDGIKKNYPSIYEKVEQPLGTIQAAVKVTPLDTKVLDTSIVELDKVLEELQKSIAFSSGPQDMKTALTKIKKFISPLNEEKVTKYSDRLEKYWSSFEDEVKEKNKPLYEKVEAPLGTIQAAVKVKPIDEKVIKTASDSLDKTLTEIQNMK
;
A
#
# COMPACT_ATOMS: atom_id res chain seq x y z
N MET A 1 44.39 4.34 -13.49
CA MET A 1 44.06 5.30 -14.56
C MET A 1 42.57 5.53 -14.58
N LYS A 2 42.17 6.77 -14.85
CA LYS A 2 40.94 7.42 -14.37
C LYS A 2 39.69 6.97 -15.16
N SER A 3 38.63 6.69 -14.41
CA SER A 3 37.24 6.67 -14.90
C SER A 3 36.74 8.11 -15.01
N ALA A 4 36.23 8.49 -16.18
CA ALA A 4 35.53 9.75 -16.40
C ALA A 4 34.53 9.59 -17.54
N LYS A 5 33.24 9.75 -17.22
CA LYS A 5 32.28 10.60 -17.96
C LYS A 5 30.95 10.60 -17.22
N LYS A 6 30.80 11.58 -16.32
CA LYS A 6 29.50 12.19 -15.98
C LYS A 6 29.22 13.23 -17.08
N LEU A 7 28.02 13.24 -17.63
CA LEU A 7 27.54 14.34 -18.47
C LEU A 7 26.50 15.13 -17.66
N LEU A 8 26.89 16.34 -17.29
CA LEU A 8 26.03 17.38 -16.72
C LEU A 8 25.39 18.13 -17.91
N LEU A 9 24.07 18.30 -17.89
CA LEU A 9 23.40 19.24 -18.78
C LEU A 9 23.17 20.56 -18.02
N LEU A 10 23.76 21.64 -18.54
CA LEU A 10 23.66 23.00 -18.05
C LEU A 10 22.31 23.62 -18.47
N ILE A 11 21.59 24.17 -17.50
CA ILE A 11 20.43 25.05 -17.70
C ILE A 11 20.97 26.47 -17.93
N ALA A 12 20.71 27.04 -19.11
CA ALA A 12 20.94 28.46 -19.37
C ALA A 12 19.66 29.23 -19.05
N LEU A 13 19.73 30.04 -17.98
CA LEU A 13 18.77 31.08 -17.63
C LEU A 13 18.94 32.27 -18.60
N GLY A 14 17.89 32.62 -19.31
CA GLY A 14 17.78 33.85 -20.10
C GLY A 14 16.59 34.68 -19.62
N SER A 15 16.86 35.62 -18.72
CA SER A 15 15.91 36.62 -18.24
C SER A 15 15.76 37.75 -19.25
N SER A 16 14.52 38.03 -19.68
CA SER A 16 14.17 39.28 -20.36
C SER A 16 13.03 39.95 -19.61
N ILE A 17 13.38 40.98 -18.85
CA ILE A 17 12.47 41.91 -18.19
C ILE A 17 11.95 42.89 -19.25
N SER A 18 10.65 43.17 -19.23
CA SER A 18 10.09 44.42 -19.74
C SER A 18 8.89 44.83 -18.90
N LEU A 19 9.12 45.86 -18.07
CA LEU A 19 8.14 46.63 -17.31
C LEU A 19 7.70 47.82 -18.18
N LEU A 20 6.40 48.03 -18.36
CA LEU A 20 5.76 49.35 -18.42
C LEU A 20 4.30 49.20 -17.98
N GLY A 21 3.88 50.03 -17.02
CA GLY A 21 2.59 49.94 -16.33
C GLY A 21 1.55 50.99 -16.74
N CYS A 22 0.49 51.06 -15.92
CA CYS A 22 -0.59 52.08 -15.83
C CYS A 22 -1.55 52.16 -17.04
N THR A 23 -2.87 52.38 -16.95
CA THR A 23 -3.84 52.74 -15.89
C THR A 23 -5.28 52.62 -16.46
N ALA A 24 -6.29 52.60 -15.56
CA ALA A 24 -7.68 53.09 -15.72
C ALA A 24 -8.85 52.17 -16.21
N GLN A 25 -9.55 51.58 -15.23
CA GLN A 25 -10.92 51.93 -14.75
C GLN A 25 -12.17 51.93 -15.67
N LYS A 26 -13.17 51.13 -15.20
CA LYS A 26 -14.65 51.33 -15.08
C LYS A 26 -15.63 50.60 -16.04
N SER A 27 -16.44 49.74 -15.38
CA SER A 27 -17.91 49.59 -15.41
C SER A 27 -18.66 48.76 -16.49
N GLN A 28 -19.44 47.81 -15.92
CA GLN A 28 -20.83 47.40 -16.20
C GLN A 28 -21.18 46.37 -17.30
N ALA A 29 -21.56 45.18 -16.80
CA ALA A 29 -22.77 44.38 -17.08
C ALA A 29 -23.31 44.26 -18.52
N THR A 30 -23.40 43.03 -19.03
CA THR A 30 -24.68 42.31 -19.29
C THR A 30 -24.45 40.95 -19.98
N ASP A 31 -25.21 39.96 -19.49
CA ASP A 31 -25.77 38.77 -20.13
C ASP A 31 -24.90 37.71 -20.84
N SER A 32 -24.76 36.61 -20.10
CA SER A 32 -24.33 35.29 -20.49
C SER A 32 -25.30 34.60 -21.44
N VAL A 33 -24.87 34.30 -22.67
CA VAL A 33 -25.33 33.13 -23.42
C VAL A 33 -24.13 32.51 -24.17
N SER A 34 -23.55 31.45 -23.62
CA SER A 34 -22.77 30.47 -24.40
C SER A 34 -22.75 29.14 -23.64
N LYS A 35 -23.28 28.08 -24.27
CA LYS A 35 -23.13 26.69 -23.85
C LYS A 35 -21.64 26.36 -23.61
N PRO A 36 -21.27 25.70 -22.50
CA PRO A 36 -20.01 24.98 -22.43
C PRO A 36 -20.16 23.66 -23.18
N GLN A 37 -19.52 23.61 -24.33
CA GLN A 37 -19.17 22.38 -25.04
C GLN A 37 -18.27 21.55 -24.13
N VAL A 38 -18.70 20.31 -23.88
CA VAL A 38 -17.96 19.30 -23.12
C VAL A 38 -16.67 18.96 -23.88
N THR A 39 -15.53 19.37 -23.34
CA THR A 39 -14.26 18.69 -23.59
C THR A 39 -13.85 18.02 -22.28
N ALA A 40 -14.27 16.77 -22.13
CA ALA A 40 -13.83 15.89 -21.07
C ALA A 40 -12.38 15.45 -21.37
N ALA A 41 -11.41 16.21 -20.87
CA ALA A 41 -10.10 15.68 -20.51
C ALA A 41 -10.13 15.51 -18.99
N ALA A 42 -10.62 14.35 -18.55
CA ALA A 42 -10.60 14.00 -17.14
C ALA A 42 -9.13 13.85 -16.72
N ASN A 43 -8.63 14.78 -15.90
CA ASN A 43 -7.53 14.51 -14.99
C ASN A 43 -8.02 13.44 -14.00
N GLN A 44 -7.97 12.17 -14.41
CA GLN A 44 -8.28 11.06 -13.53
C GLN A 44 -7.07 10.91 -12.59
N GLU A 45 -7.30 11.16 -11.31
CA GLU A 45 -6.24 11.06 -10.30
C GLU A 45 -5.72 9.62 -10.23
N LEU A 46 -4.41 9.44 -10.42
CA LEU A 46 -3.76 8.14 -10.31
C LEU A 46 -3.96 7.59 -8.89
N SER A 47 -4.55 6.41 -8.75
CA SER A 47 -4.72 5.66 -7.49
C SER A 47 -4.05 4.29 -7.58
N VAL A 48 -3.78 3.67 -6.43
CA VAL A 48 -3.21 2.30 -6.35
C VAL A 48 -4.09 1.30 -7.08
N ASP A 49 -5.41 1.34 -6.86
CA ASP A 49 -6.33 0.38 -7.45
C ASP A 49 -6.43 0.53 -8.97
N LYS A 50 -6.40 1.77 -9.47
CA LYS A 50 -6.40 2.06 -10.91
C LYS A 50 -5.11 1.59 -11.56
N ALA A 51 -3.97 1.93 -10.99
CA ALA A 51 -2.67 1.53 -11.52
C ALA A 51 -2.51 0.00 -11.54
N ALA A 52 -2.90 -0.69 -10.47
CA ALA A 52 -2.90 -2.14 -10.43
C ALA A 52 -3.87 -2.76 -11.46
N SER A 53 -5.06 -2.19 -11.64
CA SER A 53 -6.01 -2.66 -12.67
C SER A 53 -5.43 -2.52 -14.08
N ASP A 54 -4.84 -1.36 -14.39
CA ASP A 54 -4.26 -1.09 -15.70
C ASP A 54 -3.11 -2.07 -16.01
N MET A 55 -2.23 -2.31 -15.04
CA MET A 55 -1.14 -3.28 -15.20
C MET A 55 -1.68 -4.71 -15.38
N ARG A 56 -2.73 -5.10 -14.67
CA ARG A 56 -3.37 -6.42 -14.83
C ARG A 56 -4.01 -6.57 -16.21
N ASP A 57 -4.58 -5.52 -16.77
CA ASP A 57 -5.11 -5.54 -18.14
C ASP A 57 -3.98 -5.64 -19.17
N ILE A 58 -2.85 -4.97 -18.96
CA ILE A 58 -1.65 -5.18 -19.79
C ILE A 58 -1.16 -6.63 -19.67
N VAL A 59 -1.13 -7.22 -18.47
CA VAL A 59 -0.76 -8.63 -18.25
C VAL A 59 -1.67 -9.58 -19.03
N LYS A 60 -2.98 -9.34 -19.06
CA LYS A 60 -3.93 -10.13 -19.88
C LYS A 60 -3.63 -9.99 -21.37
N ASN A 61 -3.39 -8.77 -21.85
CA ASN A 61 -3.04 -8.54 -23.26
C ASN A 61 -1.77 -9.28 -23.67
N ILE A 62 -0.73 -9.28 -22.83
CA ILE A 62 0.51 -10.03 -23.11
C ILE A 62 0.21 -11.54 -23.22
N LYS A 63 -0.64 -12.09 -22.34
CA LYS A 63 -1.04 -13.51 -22.42
C LYS A 63 -1.77 -13.84 -23.72
N ASP A 64 -2.65 -12.96 -24.19
CA ASP A 64 -3.35 -13.13 -25.46
C ASP A 64 -2.37 -13.06 -26.66
N GLU A 65 -1.42 -12.12 -26.64
CA GLU A 65 -0.36 -12.01 -27.65
C GLU A 65 0.53 -13.27 -27.70
N ILE A 66 0.87 -13.85 -26.53
CA ILE A 66 1.57 -15.14 -26.43
C ILE A 66 0.75 -16.26 -27.08
N ALA A 67 -0.55 -16.34 -26.78
CA ALA A 67 -1.43 -17.37 -27.35
C ALA A 67 -1.55 -17.25 -28.88
N ASN A 68 -1.52 -16.01 -29.39
CA ASN A 68 -1.56 -15.70 -30.82
C ASN A 68 -0.20 -15.80 -31.52
N LYS A 69 0.88 -16.12 -30.79
CA LYS A 69 2.27 -16.17 -31.30
C LYS A 69 2.74 -14.84 -31.90
N GLU A 70 2.28 -13.73 -31.32
CA GLU A 70 2.59 -12.37 -31.76
C GLU A 70 3.84 -11.84 -31.05
N ASP A 71 4.97 -12.48 -31.33
CA ASP A 71 6.26 -12.28 -30.69
C ASP A 71 6.72 -10.82 -30.56
N ASP A 72 6.46 -9.98 -31.56
CA ASP A 72 6.83 -8.56 -31.55
C ASP A 72 5.90 -7.73 -30.64
N LYS A 73 4.61 -8.07 -30.59
CA LYS A 73 3.66 -7.40 -29.70
C LYS A 73 3.93 -7.72 -28.24
N VAL A 74 4.30 -8.96 -27.93
CA VAL A 74 4.72 -9.36 -26.57
C VAL A 74 5.85 -8.46 -26.05
N ALA A 75 6.82 -8.11 -26.89
CA ALA A 75 7.92 -7.22 -26.51
C ALA A 75 7.45 -5.77 -26.28
N GLU A 76 6.57 -5.26 -27.14
CA GLU A 76 5.98 -3.92 -26.99
C GLU A 76 5.14 -3.81 -25.71
N SER A 77 4.20 -4.74 -25.51
CA SER A 77 3.31 -4.76 -24.35
C SER A 77 4.08 -5.02 -23.04
N SER A 78 5.15 -5.81 -23.06
CA SER A 78 6.05 -5.97 -21.90
C SER A 78 6.79 -4.68 -21.55
N THR A 79 7.14 -3.86 -22.54
CA THR A 79 7.76 -2.54 -22.30
C THR A 79 6.74 -1.58 -21.68
N LYS A 80 5.51 -1.54 -22.21
CA LYS A 80 4.40 -0.76 -21.64
C LYS A 80 4.10 -1.13 -20.18
N LEU A 81 4.21 -2.41 -19.84
CA LEU A 81 4.05 -2.88 -18.47
C LEU A 81 5.12 -2.29 -17.53
N GLN A 82 6.39 -2.25 -17.95
CA GLN A 82 7.46 -1.61 -17.17
C GLN A 82 7.22 -0.11 -17.01
N ASP A 83 6.86 0.59 -18.09
CA ASP A 83 6.59 2.02 -18.05
C ASP A 83 5.41 2.37 -17.13
N SER A 84 4.37 1.52 -17.13
CA SER A 84 3.22 1.64 -16.22
C SER A 84 3.64 1.45 -14.76
N TRP A 85 4.46 0.44 -14.45
CA TRP A 85 4.97 0.24 -13.09
C TRP A 85 5.82 1.42 -12.64
N LYS A 86 6.73 1.90 -13.49
CA LYS A 86 7.59 3.04 -13.18
C LYS A 86 6.79 4.31 -12.90
N THR A 87 5.79 4.63 -13.72
CA THR A 87 4.92 5.79 -13.52
C THR A 87 4.17 5.72 -12.19
N PHE A 88 3.75 4.51 -11.81
CA PHE A 88 3.10 4.25 -10.54
C PHE A 88 4.08 4.38 -9.35
N GLU A 89 5.25 3.75 -9.47
CA GLU A 89 6.33 3.81 -8.48
C GLU A 89 6.76 5.25 -8.20
N ASP A 90 6.99 6.07 -9.23
CA ASP A 90 7.40 7.48 -9.08
C ASP A 90 6.44 8.30 -8.18
N LYS A 91 5.16 7.90 -8.09
CA LYS A 91 4.16 8.56 -7.23
C LYS A 91 4.03 7.91 -5.84
N PHE A 92 4.17 6.59 -5.74
CA PHE A 92 3.77 5.83 -4.54
C PHE A 92 4.90 5.01 -3.91
N GLU A 93 6.14 5.12 -4.39
CA GLU A 93 7.25 4.28 -3.97
C GLU A 93 7.36 4.17 -2.45
N GLU A 94 7.46 5.30 -1.75
CA GLU A 94 7.63 5.31 -0.28
C GLU A 94 6.38 4.80 0.44
N ASP A 95 5.17 5.16 0.01
CA ASP A 95 3.92 4.70 0.62
C ASP A 95 3.77 3.17 0.52
N LEU A 96 4.03 2.61 -0.67
CA LEU A 96 4.00 1.16 -0.90
C LEU A 96 5.04 0.45 -0.06
N LYS A 97 6.23 1.03 -0.02
CA LYS A 97 7.33 0.50 0.74
C LYS A 97 7.08 0.57 2.24
N ASP A 98 6.36 1.56 2.72
CA ASP A 98 6.08 1.74 4.14
C ASP A 98 4.91 0.88 4.61
N LYS A 99 3.98 0.56 3.72
CA LYS A 99 2.80 -0.26 4.04
C LYS A 99 2.95 -1.74 3.64
N TYR A 100 3.67 -2.02 2.55
CA TYR A 100 3.66 -3.31 1.85
C TYR A 100 5.02 -3.67 1.24
N LEU A 101 6.11 -3.60 2.00
CA LEU A 101 7.47 -3.79 1.46
C LEU A 101 7.66 -5.14 0.76
N ASP A 102 7.23 -6.24 1.39
CA ASP A 102 7.33 -7.58 0.81
C ASP A 102 6.56 -7.66 -0.52
N LEU A 103 5.38 -7.06 -0.58
CA LEU A 103 4.54 -7.08 -1.77
C LEU A 103 5.15 -6.24 -2.90
N TYR A 104 5.65 -5.05 -2.58
CA TYR A 104 6.37 -4.20 -3.53
C TYR A 104 7.53 -4.98 -4.17
N VAL A 105 8.37 -5.67 -3.36
CA VAL A 105 9.49 -6.46 -3.88
C VAL A 105 8.99 -7.64 -4.73
N LYS A 106 7.92 -8.32 -4.31
CA LYS A 106 7.32 -9.43 -5.07
C LYS A 106 6.67 -9.00 -6.38
N ILE A 107 6.36 -7.71 -6.56
CA ILE A 107 5.90 -7.14 -7.83
C ILE A 107 7.09 -6.81 -8.74
N GLU A 108 8.17 -6.23 -8.20
CA GLU A 108 9.38 -5.92 -8.98
C GLU A 108 10.04 -7.17 -9.60
N ASP A 109 10.12 -8.27 -8.84
CA ASP A 109 10.81 -9.48 -9.28
C ASP A 109 10.25 -10.07 -10.61
N PRO A 110 8.95 -10.37 -10.76
CA PRO A 110 8.40 -10.88 -12.02
C PRO A 110 8.48 -9.87 -13.16
N LEU A 111 8.41 -8.55 -12.87
CA LEU A 111 8.56 -7.51 -13.90
C LEU A 111 9.91 -7.62 -14.61
N GLY A 112 11.01 -7.75 -13.86
CA GLY A 112 12.35 -7.91 -14.46
C GLY A 112 12.49 -9.20 -15.29
N ILE A 113 11.85 -10.29 -14.87
CA ILE A 113 11.86 -11.56 -15.63
C ILE A 113 11.07 -11.40 -16.94
N ILE A 114 9.90 -10.76 -16.90
CA ILE A 114 9.07 -10.51 -18.09
C ILE A 114 9.84 -9.67 -19.11
N GLU A 115 10.47 -8.59 -18.67
CA GLU A 115 11.26 -7.71 -19.55
C GLU A 115 12.40 -8.47 -20.25
N ALA A 116 13.14 -9.30 -19.50
CA ALA A 116 14.22 -10.10 -20.05
C ALA A 116 13.72 -11.18 -21.01
N ALA A 117 12.66 -11.92 -20.62
CA ALA A 117 12.13 -13.03 -21.40
C ALA A 117 11.45 -12.56 -22.70
N ALA A 118 10.81 -11.39 -22.71
CA ALA A 118 10.17 -10.83 -23.90
C ALA A 118 11.16 -10.46 -25.02
N LYS A 119 12.45 -10.26 -24.69
CA LYS A 119 13.53 -9.96 -25.64
C LYS A 119 14.15 -11.20 -26.28
N VAL A 120 13.88 -12.40 -25.77
CA VAL A 120 14.45 -13.66 -26.26
C VAL A 120 13.64 -14.19 -27.45
N LYS A 121 14.32 -14.72 -28.48
CA LYS A 121 13.69 -15.36 -29.65
C LYS A 121 14.25 -16.77 -29.89
N PRO A 122 13.39 -17.80 -30.05
CA PRO A 122 11.94 -17.76 -29.86
C PRO A 122 11.56 -17.46 -28.39
N LEU A 123 10.36 -16.93 -28.15
CA LEU A 123 9.90 -16.64 -26.79
C LEU A 123 9.91 -17.90 -25.90
N ASP A 124 10.38 -17.75 -24.67
CA ASP A 124 10.12 -18.74 -23.61
C ASP A 124 8.75 -18.48 -23.00
N THR A 125 7.72 -19.00 -23.67
CA THR A 125 6.32 -18.81 -23.27
C THR A 125 5.99 -19.41 -21.91
N LYS A 126 6.76 -20.42 -21.46
CA LYS A 126 6.59 -21.02 -20.13
C LYS A 126 7.07 -20.08 -19.04
N VAL A 127 8.25 -19.48 -19.20
CA VAL A 127 8.79 -18.50 -18.26
C VAL A 127 7.92 -17.24 -18.24
N LEU A 128 7.50 -16.74 -19.41
CA LEU A 128 6.61 -15.57 -19.49
C LEU A 128 5.29 -15.80 -18.78
N ASN A 129 4.56 -16.87 -19.10
CA ASN A 129 3.26 -17.14 -18.48
C ASN A 129 3.38 -17.29 -16.95
N LYS A 130 4.41 -18.01 -16.46
CA LYS A 130 4.64 -18.15 -15.03
C LYS A 130 4.89 -16.80 -14.34
N SER A 131 5.68 -15.93 -14.95
CA SER A 131 5.96 -14.61 -14.38
C SER A 131 4.75 -13.67 -14.45
N LEU A 132 3.97 -13.73 -15.54
CA LEU A 132 2.73 -12.99 -15.72
C LEU A 132 1.66 -13.43 -14.70
N ASP A 133 1.52 -14.74 -14.45
CA ASP A 133 0.62 -15.28 -13.42
C ASP A 133 1.02 -14.82 -12.02
N ASN A 134 2.33 -14.85 -11.72
CA ASN A 134 2.83 -14.36 -10.45
C ASN A 134 2.54 -12.85 -10.29
N LEU A 135 2.85 -12.05 -11.31
CA LEU A 135 2.59 -10.60 -11.28
C LEU A 135 1.11 -10.28 -11.10
N ASP A 136 0.21 -10.93 -11.86
CA ASP A 136 -1.24 -10.73 -11.70
C ASP A 136 -1.71 -11.06 -10.27
N THR A 137 -1.16 -12.13 -9.69
CA THR A 137 -1.45 -12.51 -8.30
C THR A 137 -0.99 -11.44 -7.31
N GLN A 138 0.22 -10.89 -7.47
CA GLN A 138 0.71 -9.84 -6.56
C GLN A 138 -0.05 -8.52 -6.73
N LEU A 139 -0.38 -8.14 -7.97
CA LEU A 139 -1.18 -6.94 -8.24
C LEU A 139 -2.59 -7.07 -7.66
N ALA A 140 -3.23 -8.22 -7.80
CA ALA A 140 -4.53 -8.48 -7.18
C ALA A 140 -4.46 -8.43 -5.65
N LYS A 141 -3.36 -8.92 -5.06
CA LYS A 141 -3.12 -8.80 -3.62
C LYS A 141 -2.97 -7.34 -3.21
N LEU A 142 -2.22 -6.52 -3.95
CA LEU A 142 -2.04 -5.10 -3.66
C LEU A 142 -3.38 -4.35 -3.66
N GLN A 143 -4.26 -4.65 -4.62
CA GLN A 143 -5.60 -4.07 -4.66
C GLN A 143 -6.41 -4.43 -3.41
N ASN A 144 -6.41 -5.70 -3.02
CA ASN A 144 -7.17 -6.16 -1.85
C ASN A 144 -6.62 -5.58 -0.54
N ASP A 145 -5.30 -5.55 -0.37
CA ASP A 145 -4.64 -5.02 0.83
C ASP A 145 -4.86 -3.49 0.94
N ASN A 146 -4.82 -2.78 -0.19
CA ASN A 146 -5.11 -1.34 -0.26
C ASN A 146 -6.58 -1.03 0.03
N ALA A 147 -7.51 -1.75 -0.60
CA ALA A 147 -8.95 -1.62 -0.36
C ALA A 147 -9.30 -1.89 1.11
N THR A 148 -8.66 -2.90 1.72
CA THR A 148 -8.83 -3.21 3.15
C THR A 148 -8.37 -2.05 4.03
N THR A 149 -7.19 -1.48 3.76
CA THR A 149 -6.65 -0.37 4.56
C THR A 149 -7.56 0.86 4.49
N ILE A 150 -7.93 1.28 3.27
CA ILE A 150 -8.83 2.42 3.06
C ILE A 150 -10.21 2.15 3.67
N GLY A 151 -10.72 0.93 3.48
CA GLY A 151 -12.00 0.49 4.02
C GLY A 151 -12.05 0.57 5.55
N LEU A 152 -11.02 0.08 6.25
CA LEU A 152 -10.92 0.17 7.70
C LEU A 152 -10.86 1.62 8.20
N GLU A 153 -10.04 2.47 7.57
CA GLU A 153 -9.93 3.89 7.91
C GLU A 153 -11.28 4.61 7.75
N ASN A 154 -11.98 4.36 6.64
CA ASN A 154 -13.30 4.93 6.37
C ASN A 154 -14.35 4.44 7.38
N MET A 155 -14.39 3.13 7.69
CA MET A 155 -15.31 2.59 8.70
C MET A 155 -15.13 3.32 10.03
N LYS A 156 -13.89 3.42 10.51
CA LYS A 156 -13.57 4.11 11.78
C LYS A 156 -13.96 5.59 11.74
N SER A 157 -13.74 6.26 10.61
CA SER A 157 -14.18 7.65 10.44
C SER A 157 -15.71 7.80 10.53
N ILE A 158 -16.45 6.90 9.89
CA ILE A 158 -17.93 6.89 9.92
C ILE A 158 -18.43 6.62 11.35
N LEU A 159 -17.80 5.69 12.08
CA LEU A 159 -18.16 5.41 13.48
C LEU A 159 -17.97 6.63 14.38
N LYS A 160 -16.85 7.35 14.20
CA LYS A 160 -16.59 8.60 14.93
C LYS A 160 -17.64 9.67 14.62
N GLU A 161 -18.07 9.79 13.37
CA GLU A 161 -19.13 10.70 12.96
C GLU A 161 -20.47 10.31 13.63
N LEU A 162 -20.85 9.03 13.58
CA LEU A 162 -22.05 8.51 14.23
C LEU A 162 -22.05 8.79 15.75
N SER A 163 -20.94 8.56 16.46
CA SER A 163 -20.84 8.88 17.89
C SER A 163 -21.07 10.38 18.17
N GLY A 164 -20.57 11.26 17.29
CA GLY A 164 -20.80 12.69 17.37
C GLY A 164 -22.27 13.06 17.16
N GLU A 165 -22.91 12.48 16.14
CA GLU A 165 -24.32 12.71 15.81
C GLU A 165 -25.26 12.19 16.91
N ILE A 166 -24.95 11.05 17.55
CA ILE A 166 -25.65 10.53 18.73
C ILE A 166 -25.57 11.53 19.89
N THR A 167 -24.37 12.05 20.16
CA THR A 167 -24.16 13.05 21.23
C THR A 167 -24.97 14.32 20.97
N ASN A 168 -25.06 14.74 19.71
CA ASN A 168 -25.80 15.91 19.27
C ASN A 168 -27.31 15.67 19.06
N LYS A 169 -27.79 14.43 19.21
CA LYS A 169 -29.20 14.02 18.99
C LYS A 169 -29.69 14.33 17.58
N GLU A 170 -28.86 14.07 16.57
CA GLU A 170 -29.13 14.36 15.16
C GLU A 170 -29.73 13.16 14.42
N ASP A 171 -30.90 12.67 14.85
CA ASP A 171 -31.52 11.40 14.40
C ASP A 171 -31.52 11.20 12.88
N ALA A 172 -31.88 12.22 12.11
CA ALA A 172 -31.92 12.13 10.64
C ALA A 172 -30.52 11.95 10.01
N LYS A 173 -29.47 12.50 10.65
CA LYS A 173 -28.10 12.31 10.19
C LYS A 173 -27.58 10.94 10.57
N ILE A 174 -27.86 10.46 11.78
CA ILE A 174 -27.49 9.11 12.25
C ILE A 174 -27.92 8.05 11.24
N VAL A 175 -29.17 8.12 10.78
CA VAL A 175 -29.68 7.20 9.74
C VAL A 175 -28.85 7.30 8.47
N LYS A 176 -28.67 8.50 7.93
CA LYS A 176 -27.93 8.73 6.67
C LYS A 176 -26.46 8.31 6.76
N THR A 177 -25.77 8.66 7.83
CA THR A 177 -24.35 8.35 8.05
C THR A 177 -24.15 6.84 8.21
N SER A 178 -25.09 6.14 8.85
CA SER A 178 -25.01 4.68 9.03
C SER A 178 -25.09 3.89 7.71
N GLU A 179 -25.76 4.40 6.68
CA GLU A 179 -25.79 3.80 5.34
C GLU A 179 -24.38 3.71 4.73
N GLY A 180 -23.48 4.61 5.15
CA GLY A 180 -22.08 4.60 4.74
C GLY A 180 -21.30 3.37 5.23
N LEU A 181 -21.66 2.79 6.39
CA LEU A 181 -20.95 1.65 6.95
C LEU A 181 -21.04 0.43 6.02
N GLU A 182 -22.25 0.03 5.62
CA GLU A 182 -22.45 -1.14 4.77
C GLU A 182 -21.84 -0.95 3.39
N LYS A 183 -22.06 0.23 2.79
CA LYS A 183 -21.49 0.58 1.50
C LYS A 183 -19.96 0.47 1.52
N ASN A 184 -19.34 0.95 2.59
CA ASN A 184 -17.89 0.89 2.71
C ASN A 184 -17.40 -0.54 3.03
N TRP A 185 -18.05 -1.25 3.95
CA TRP A 185 -17.73 -2.65 4.30
C TRP A 185 -17.71 -3.57 3.08
N SER A 186 -18.74 -3.49 2.24
CA SER A 186 -18.86 -4.32 1.03
C SER A 186 -17.69 -4.18 0.05
N SER A 187 -16.92 -3.08 0.11
CA SER A 187 -15.78 -2.87 -0.79
C SER A 187 -14.56 -3.74 -0.46
N PHE A 188 -14.47 -4.28 0.76
CA PHE A 188 -13.34 -5.11 1.20
C PHE A 188 -13.74 -6.37 1.99
N GLU A 189 -15.04 -6.59 2.21
CA GLU A 189 -15.62 -7.73 2.93
C GLU A 189 -15.06 -9.08 2.46
N ASP A 190 -15.06 -9.34 1.15
CA ASP A 190 -14.62 -10.63 0.59
C ASP A 190 -13.17 -10.96 0.96
N GLY A 191 -12.31 -9.94 1.00
CA GLY A 191 -10.92 -10.07 1.43
C GLY A 191 -10.82 -10.48 2.89
N ILE A 192 -11.63 -9.86 3.76
CA ILE A 192 -11.68 -10.20 5.18
C ILE A 192 -12.27 -11.58 5.42
N LYS A 193 -13.38 -11.90 4.77
CA LYS A 193 -14.05 -13.20 4.87
C LYS A 193 -13.12 -14.36 4.49
N LYS A 194 -12.31 -14.17 3.44
CA LYS A 194 -11.35 -15.18 2.98
C LYS A 194 -10.15 -15.33 3.92
N ASN A 195 -9.59 -14.23 4.40
CA ASN A 195 -8.28 -14.25 5.08
C ASN A 195 -8.39 -14.23 6.61
N TYR A 196 -9.50 -13.71 7.16
CA TYR A 196 -9.76 -13.55 8.59
C TYR A 196 -11.19 -13.99 8.96
N PRO A 197 -11.59 -15.24 8.63
CA PRO A 197 -12.98 -15.69 8.79
C PRO A 197 -13.51 -15.57 10.22
N SER A 198 -12.65 -15.75 11.24
CA SER A 198 -13.06 -15.60 12.64
C SER A 198 -13.36 -14.15 13.04
N ILE A 199 -12.72 -13.16 12.41
CA ILE A 199 -12.94 -11.74 12.72
C ILE A 199 -14.06 -11.18 11.85
N TYR A 200 -14.20 -11.69 10.62
CA TYR A 200 -15.34 -11.39 9.75
C TYR A 200 -16.67 -11.53 10.50
N GLU A 201 -16.92 -12.68 11.12
CA GLU A 201 -18.16 -12.92 11.88
C GLU A 201 -18.35 -11.93 13.04
N LYS A 202 -17.26 -11.49 13.68
CA LYS A 202 -17.30 -10.49 14.74
C LYS A 202 -17.61 -9.08 14.23
N VAL A 203 -17.24 -8.74 12.99
CA VAL A 203 -17.54 -7.44 12.38
C VAL A 203 -19.02 -7.37 12.01
N GLU A 204 -19.55 -8.44 11.43
CA GLU A 204 -20.94 -8.54 10.98
C GLU A 204 -21.96 -8.29 12.09
N GLN A 205 -21.71 -8.79 13.30
CA GLN A 205 -22.67 -8.70 14.42
C GLN A 205 -23.00 -7.26 14.85
N PRO A 206 -22.03 -6.42 15.27
CA PRO A 206 -22.32 -5.04 15.64
C PRO A 206 -22.72 -4.19 14.44
N LEU A 207 -22.19 -4.46 13.24
CA LEU A 207 -22.61 -3.79 12.01
C LEU A 207 -24.10 -4.02 11.72
N GLY A 208 -24.55 -5.28 11.75
CA GLY A 208 -25.96 -5.63 11.57
C GLY A 208 -26.86 -5.05 12.67
N THR A 209 -26.37 -4.96 13.90
CA THR A 209 -27.09 -4.33 15.02
C THR A 209 -27.29 -2.84 14.79
N ILE A 210 -26.27 -2.11 14.32
CA ILE A 210 -26.39 -0.69 13.94
C ILE A 210 -27.44 -0.53 12.84
N GLN A 211 -27.37 -1.34 11.78
CA GLN A 211 -28.30 -1.28 10.65
C GLN A 211 -29.76 -1.56 11.04
N ALA A 212 -29.98 -2.41 12.04
CA ALA A 212 -31.31 -2.65 12.60
C ALA A 212 -31.77 -1.49 13.49
N ALA A 213 -30.90 -0.99 14.36
CA ALA A 213 -31.21 0.04 15.34
C ALA A 213 -31.58 1.39 14.71
N VAL A 214 -30.93 1.77 13.60
CA VAL A 214 -31.26 3.01 12.86
C VAL A 214 -32.64 3.01 12.19
N LYS A 215 -33.29 1.84 12.09
CA LYS A 215 -34.65 1.70 11.52
C LYS A 215 -35.75 1.81 12.58
N VAL A 216 -35.40 1.87 13.87
CA VAL A 216 -36.35 1.96 14.98
C VAL A 216 -36.76 3.42 15.20
N THR A 217 -38.04 3.68 15.52
CA THR A 217 -38.54 5.03 15.83
C THR A 217 -39.34 5.01 17.15
N PRO A 218 -38.93 5.76 18.19
CA PRO A 218 -37.73 6.60 18.26
C PRO A 218 -36.43 5.78 18.23
N LEU A 219 -35.30 6.39 17.85
CA LEU A 219 -34.00 5.72 17.83
C LEU A 219 -33.62 5.23 19.23
N ASP A 220 -33.11 4.00 19.32
CA ASP A 220 -32.46 3.52 20.53
C ASP A 220 -30.98 3.91 20.51
N THR A 221 -30.69 5.12 20.99
CA THR A 221 -29.33 5.67 21.01
C THR A 221 -28.38 4.89 21.90
N LYS A 222 -28.88 4.16 22.90
CA LYS A 222 -28.05 3.33 23.77
C LYS A 222 -27.56 2.08 23.04
N VAL A 223 -28.45 1.44 22.28
CA VAL A 223 -28.08 0.29 21.43
C VAL A 223 -27.10 0.72 20.34
N LEU A 224 -27.33 1.88 19.71
CA LEU A 224 -26.42 2.43 18.71
C LEU A 224 -25.02 2.70 19.29
N ASP A 225 -24.94 3.44 20.41
CA ASP A 225 -23.66 3.78 21.05
C ASP A 225 -22.87 2.53 21.45
N THR A 226 -23.56 1.53 22.04
CA THR A 226 -22.94 0.25 22.41
C THR A 226 -22.40 -0.49 21.19
N SER A 227 -23.18 -0.56 20.10
CA SER A 227 -22.80 -1.29 18.89
C SER A 227 -21.69 -0.59 18.10
N ILE A 228 -21.65 0.75 18.12
CA ILE A 228 -20.57 1.55 17.52
C ILE A 228 -19.25 1.29 18.23
N VAL A 229 -19.25 1.32 19.57
CA VAL A 229 -18.05 1.00 20.38
C VAL A 229 -17.59 -0.43 20.14
N GLU A 230 -18.52 -1.38 20.05
CA GLU A 230 -18.19 -2.78 19.75
C GLU A 230 -17.59 -2.94 18.35
N LEU A 231 -18.19 -2.32 17.32
CA LEU A 231 -17.66 -2.36 15.97
C LEU A 231 -16.28 -1.72 15.87
N ASP A 232 -16.05 -0.56 16.49
CA ASP A 232 -14.73 0.11 16.50
C ASP A 232 -13.64 -0.81 17.10
N LYS A 233 -13.97 -1.47 18.22
CA LYS A 233 -13.07 -2.43 18.87
C LYS A 233 -12.76 -3.64 17.98
N VAL A 234 -13.77 -4.20 17.31
CA VAL A 234 -13.54 -5.34 16.40
C VAL A 234 -12.73 -4.91 15.17
N LEU A 235 -12.93 -3.71 14.65
CA LEU A 235 -12.10 -3.16 13.56
C LEU A 235 -10.65 -2.94 14.01
N GLU A 236 -10.41 -2.58 15.27
CA GLU A 236 -9.07 -2.55 15.85
C GLU A 236 -8.44 -3.95 15.95
N GLU A 237 -9.19 -4.96 16.41
CA GLU A 237 -8.74 -6.37 16.42
C GLU A 237 -8.38 -6.86 15.01
N LEU A 238 -9.20 -6.51 14.02
CA LEU A 238 -8.94 -6.82 12.61
C LEU A 238 -7.65 -6.17 12.12
N GLN A 239 -7.46 -4.87 12.41
CA GLN A 239 -6.27 -4.13 12.01
C GLN A 239 -5.00 -4.75 12.62
N LYS A 240 -5.02 -5.12 13.90
CA LYS A 240 -3.89 -5.81 14.56
C LYS A 240 -3.60 -7.16 13.94
N SER A 241 -4.65 -7.92 13.62
CA SER A 241 -4.51 -9.24 12.98
C SER A 241 -3.90 -9.16 11.58
N ILE A 242 -4.28 -8.12 10.81
CA ILE A 242 -3.67 -7.84 9.51
C ILE A 242 -2.18 -7.50 9.69
N ALA A 243 -1.85 -6.56 10.58
CA ALA A 243 -0.47 -6.16 10.84
C ALA A 243 0.41 -7.34 11.30
N PHE A 244 -0.11 -8.20 12.18
CA PHE A 244 0.58 -9.40 12.63
C PHE A 244 0.84 -10.41 11.50
N SER A 245 -0.06 -10.50 10.51
CA SER A 245 0.09 -11.41 9.38
C SER A 245 1.16 -10.97 8.37
N SER A 246 1.34 -9.66 8.16
CA SER A 246 2.25 -9.10 7.15
C SER A 246 3.57 -8.60 7.73
N GLY A 247 3.54 -7.99 8.92
CA GLY A 247 4.69 -7.34 9.56
C GLY A 247 5.95 -8.20 9.66
N PRO A 248 5.88 -9.46 10.11
CA PRO A 248 7.04 -10.35 10.13
C PRO A 248 7.66 -10.56 8.75
N GLN A 249 6.84 -10.63 7.70
CA GLN A 249 7.31 -10.83 6.34
C GLN A 249 7.94 -9.56 5.76
N ASP A 250 7.40 -8.38 6.07
CA ASP A 250 8.01 -7.09 5.72
C ASP A 250 9.38 -6.92 6.40
N MET A 251 9.49 -7.28 7.69
CA MET A 251 10.77 -7.29 8.39
C MET A 251 11.78 -8.25 7.76
N LYS A 252 11.38 -9.48 7.39
CA LYS A 252 12.26 -10.43 6.68
C LYS A 252 12.72 -9.91 5.33
N THR A 253 11.85 -9.19 4.61
CA THR A 253 12.21 -8.53 3.35
C THR A 253 13.22 -7.42 3.58
N ALA A 254 13.02 -6.56 4.58
CA ALA A 254 13.97 -5.53 4.97
C ALA A 254 15.33 -6.14 5.36
N LEU A 255 15.35 -7.23 6.15
CA LEU A 255 16.58 -7.97 6.49
C LEU A 255 17.30 -8.50 5.26
N THR A 256 16.57 -9.04 4.29
CA THR A 256 17.16 -9.51 3.03
C THR A 256 17.83 -8.37 2.27
N LYS A 257 17.20 -7.18 2.22
CA LYS A 257 17.79 -5.98 1.61
C LYS A 257 19.01 -5.50 2.40
N ILE A 258 18.97 -5.48 3.73
CA ILE A 258 20.13 -5.16 4.58
C ILE A 258 21.30 -6.10 4.26
N LYS A 259 21.07 -7.43 4.28
CA LYS A 259 22.10 -8.44 3.97
C LYS A 259 22.68 -8.26 2.56
N LYS A 260 21.86 -7.82 1.58
CA LYS A 260 22.33 -7.49 0.22
C LYS A 260 23.22 -6.24 0.19
N PHE A 261 22.92 -5.23 1.00
CA PHE A 261 23.60 -3.94 0.98
C PHE A 261 24.77 -3.81 1.95
N ILE A 262 25.06 -4.83 2.76
CA ILE A 262 26.32 -4.89 3.51
C ILE A 262 27.47 -5.44 2.66
N SER A 263 27.22 -6.07 1.51
CA SER A 263 28.31 -6.61 0.66
C SER A 263 27.99 -6.51 -0.84
N PRO A 264 28.50 -5.48 -1.57
CA PRO A 264 29.32 -4.37 -1.06
C PRO A 264 28.51 -3.41 -0.18
N LEU A 265 29.17 -2.80 0.80
CA LEU A 265 28.54 -1.87 1.74
C LEU A 265 27.95 -0.64 1.01
N ASN A 266 26.66 -0.41 1.24
CA ASN A 266 25.93 0.81 0.92
C ASN A 266 25.28 1.32 2.21
N GLU A 267 25.96 2.25 2.90
CA GLU A 267 25.55 2.72 4.23
C GLU A 267 24.17 3.37 4.24
N GLU A 268 23.84 4.15 3.21
CA GLU A 268 22.54 4.82 3.08
C GLU A 268 21.40 3.80 3.04
N LYS A 269 21.53 2.78 2.19
CA LYS A 269 20.51 1.74 2.05
C LYS A 269 20.43 0.86 3.29
N VAL A 270 21.56 0.49 3.90
CA VAL A 270 21.56 -0.29 5.15
C VAL A 270 20.83 0.48 6.26
N THR A 271 21.08 1.78 6.38
CA THR A 271 20.39 2.63 7.37
C THR A 271 18.89 2.70 7.08
N LYS A 272 18.49 3.03 5.83
CA LYS A 272 17.09 3.14 5.43
C LYS A 272 16.28 1.87 5.71
N TYR A 273 16.82 0.69 5.38
CA TYR A 273 16.13 -0.58 5.66
C TYR A 273 16.15 -0.96 7.14
N SER A 274 17.13 -0.50 7.91
CA SER A 274 17.15 -0.70 9.36
C SER A 274 16.07 0.15 10.04
N ASP A 275 15.88 1.42 9.66
CA ASP A 275 14.81 2.27 10.19
C ASP A 275 13.42 1.66 9.95
N ARG A 276 13.25 0.98 8.81
CA ARG A 276 12.02 0.27 8.47
C ARG A 276 11.74 -0.95 9.35
N LEU A 277 12.77 -1.64 9.85
CA LEU A 277 12.56 -2.76 10.77
C LEU A 277 11.81 -2.32 12.02
N GLU A 278 12.16 -1.16 12.57
CA GLU A 278 11.50 -0.58 13.75
C GLU A 278 10.05 -0.22 13.45
N LYS A 279 9.82 0.43 12.30
CA LYS A 279 8.49 0.78 11.82
C LYS A 279 7.59 -0.44 11.64
N TYR A 280 8.09 -1.52 11.05
CA TYR A 280 7.29 -2.74 10.94
C TYR A 280 7.10 -3.43 12.27
N TRP A 281 8.14 -3.51 13.11
CA TRP A 281 8.06 -4.15 14.43
C TRP A 281 6.97 -3.51 15.30
N SER A 282 7.00 -2.19 15.44
CA SER A 282 6.00 -1.42 16.19
C SER A 282 4.54 -1.64 15.73
N SER A 283 4.31 -2.10 14.49
CA SER A 283 2.95 -2.35 14.00
C SER A 283 2.31 -3.62 14.58
N PHE A 284 3.10 -4.55 15.12
CA PHE A 284 2.60 -5.84 15.63
C PHE A 284 3.30 -6.34 16.91
N GLU A 285 4.20 -5.55 17.51
CA GLU A 285 4.97 -5.95 18.69
C GLU A 285 4.08 -6.30 19.89
N ASP A 286 2.98 -5.58 20.08
CA ASP A 286 2.04 -5.78 21.18
C ASP A 286 1.37 -7.16 21.07
N GLU A 287 0.98 -7.57 19.86
CA GLU A 287 0.41 -8.90 19.61
C GLU A 287 1.41 -10.01 19.92
N VAL A 288 2.69 -9.82 19.59
CA VAL A 288 3.74 -10.79 19.96
C VAL A 288 3.93 -10.83 21.46
N LYS A 289 3.94 -9.67 22.12
CA LYS A 289 4.14 -9.54 23.57
C LYS A 289 3.01 -10.18 24.36
N GLU A 290 1.77 -9.99 23.93
CA GLU A 290 0.59 -10.59 24.54
C GLU A 290 0.57 -12.11 24.36
N LYS A 291 0.89 -12.60 23.16
CA LYS A 291 0.83 -14.04 22.84
C LYS A 291 2.06 -14.83 23.32
N ASN A 292 3.25 -14.22 23.28
CA ASN A 292 4.51 -14.86 23.63
C ASN A 292 5.60 -13.84 24.02
N LYS A 293 5.55 -13.40 25.28
CA LYS A 293 6.56 -12.51 25.88
C LYS A 293 8.03 -12.96 25.66
N PRO A 294 8.40 -14.25 25.79
CA PRO A 294 9.75 -14.69 25.45
C PRO A 294 10.16 -14.45 23.99
N LEU A 295 9.24 -14.60 23.02
CA LEU A 295 9.53 -14.30 21.61
C LEU A 295 9.67 -12.80 21.35
N TYR A 296 8.85 -11.98 22.03
CA TYR A 296 9.01 -10.52 22.01
C TYR A 296 10.42 -10.11 22.44
N GLU A 297 10.89 -10.58 23.60
CA GLU A 297 12.24 -10.26 24.10
C GLU A 297 13.36 -10.76 23.17
N LYS A 298 13.15 -11.89 22.48
CA LYS A 298 14.08 -12.42 21.49
C LYS A 298 14.17 -11.59 20.21
N VAL A 299 13.14 -10.81 19.86
CA VAL A 299 13.18 -9.87 18.72
C VAL A 299 13.93 -8.59 19.09
N GLU A 300 13.65 -8.04 20.27
CA GLU A 300 14.21 -6.78 20.76
C GLU A 300 15.75 -6.76 20.71
N ALA A 301 16.39 -7.83 21.17
CA ALA A 301 17.86 -7.88 21.26
C ALA A 301 18.58 -7.77 19.89
N PRO A 302 18.30 -8.61 18.88
CA PRO A 302 18.92 -8.47 17.57
C PRO A 302 18.45 -7.21 16.83
N LEU A 303 17.18 -6.78 16.98
CA LEU A 303 16.70 -5.53 16.39
C LEU A 303 17.48 -4.33 16.92
N GLY A 304 17.58 -4.18 18.23
CA GLY A 304 18.36 -3.12 18.87
C GLY A 304 19.84 -3.16 18.51
N THR A 305 20.42 -4.36 18.32
CA THR A 305 21.79 -4.52 17.83
C THR A 305 21.97 -3.95 16.42
N ILE A 306 21.02 -4.22 15.51
CA ILE A 306 21.03 -3.66 14.15
C ILE A 306 20.92 -2.12 14.22
N GLN A 307 19.96 -1.60 15.00
CA GLN A 307 19.75 -0.15 15.16
C GLN A 307 20.97 0.59 15.71
N ALA A 308 21.70 -0.03 16.65
CA ALA A 308 22.92 0.53 17.17
C ALA A 308 24.06 0.46 16.15
N ALA A 309 24.22 -0.68 15.46
CA ALA A 309 25.33 -0.91 14.54
C ALA A 309 25.32 0.03 13.32
N VAL A 310 24.14 0.37 12.78
CA VAL A 310 24.05 1.30 11.64
C VAL A 310 24.43 2.75 11.96
N LYS A 311 24.40 3.12 13.26
CA LYS A 311 24.79 4.45 13.75
C LYS A 311 26.30 4.59 13.95
N VAL A 312 27.04 3.48 14.02
CA VAL A 312 28.50 3.46 14.18
C VAL A 312 29.19 3.61 12.81
N LYS A 313 30.32 4.33 12.77
CA LYS A 313 31.13 4.54 11.56
C LYS A 313 32.59 4.11 11.79
N PRO A 314 33.19 3.25 10.93
CA PRO A 314 32.53 2.54 9.83
C PRO A 314 31.48 1.53 10.34
N ILE A 315 30.50 1.21 9.50
CA ILE A 315 29.50 0.17 9.81
C ILE A 315 30.21 -1.17 9.98
N ASP A 316 29.90 -1.90 11.06
CA ASP A 316 30.35 -3.28 11.26
C ASP A 316 29.40 -4.26 10.53
N GLU A 317 29.78 -4.62 9.30
CA GLU A 317 29.03 -5.55 8.45
C GLU A 317 28.81 -6.91 9.12
N LYS A 318 29.77 -7.40 9.91
CA LYS A 318 29.69 -8.72 10.56
C LYS A 318 28.68 -8.72 11.70
N VAL A 319 28.65 -7.65 12.49
CA VAL A 319 27.66 -7.44 13.54
C VAL A 319 26.25 -7.37 12.94
N ILE A 320 26.05 -6.54 11.91
CA ILE A 320 24.75 -6.43 11.23
C ILE A 320 24.32 -7.77 10.66
N LYS A 321 25.21 -8.50 9.97
CA LYS A 321 24.90 -9.82 9.41
C LYS A 321 24.44 -10.79 10.49
N THR A 322 25.18 -10.89 11.59
CA THR A 322 24.89 -11.83 12.68
C THR A 322 23.56 -11.51 13.34
N ALA A 323 23.31 -10.24 13.64
CA ALA A 323 22.03 -9.81 14.22
C ALA A 323 20.87 -10.02 13.25
N SER A 324 21.07 -9.76 11.95
CA SER A 324 20.07 -10.00 10.90
C SER A 324 19.73 -11.47 10.72
N ASP A 325 20.71 -12.37 10.83
CA ASP A 325 20.47 -13.82 10.80
C ASP A 325 19.69 -14.30 12.03
N SER A 326 19.99 -13.74 13.21
CA SER A 326 19.27 -14.04 14.45
C SER A 326 17.82 -13.53 14.43
N LEU A 327 17.61 -12.31 13.94
CA LEU A 327 16.27 -11.73 13.83
C LEU A 327 15.41 -12.49 12.81
N ASP A 328 15.96 -12.81 11.64
CA ASP A 328 15.25 -13.59 10.59
C ASP A 328 14.75 -14.96 11.11
N LYS A 329 15.58 -15.65 11.91
CA LYS A 329 15.18 -16.89 12.58
C LYS A 329 14.03 -16.66 13.55
N THR A 330 14.11 -15.61 14.38
CA THR A 330 13.07 -15.30 15.38
C THR A 330 11.75 -14.89 14.72
N LEU A 331 11.80 -14.12 13.63
CA LEU A 331 10.62 -13.77 12.83
C LEU A 331 9.94 -15.01 12.23
N THR A 332 10.72 -16.03 11.87
CA THR A 332 10.17 -17.32 11.43
C THR A 332 9.46 -18.06 12.57
N GLU A 333 9.94 -17.96 13.80
CA GLU A 333 9.23 -18.48 14.99
C GLU A 333 7.89 -17.73 15.19
N ILE A 334 7.88 -16.40 15.04
CA ILE A 334 6.67 -15.57 15.13
C ILE A 334 5.63 -15.93 14.07
N GLN A 335 6.04 -16.12 12.80
CA GLN A 335 5.13 -16.51 11.72
C GLN A 335 4.40 -17.85 11.98
N ASN A 336 4.95 -18.69 12.86
CA ASN A 336 4.35 -19.97 13.24
C ASN A 336 3.46 -19.89 14.49
N MET A 337 3.37 -18.71 15.13
CA MET A 337 2.38 -18.43 16.18
C MET A 337 1.03 -18.17 15.52
N LYS A 338 0.30 -19.24 15.17
CA LYS A 338 -1.10 -19.10 14.74
C LYS A 338 -2.02 -19.07 15.94
#